data_AF-A0A7C5C6Z3-F1
#
_entry.id   AF-A0A7C5C6Z3-F1
#
_cell.length_a   1.000
_cell.length_b   1.000
_cell.length_c   1.000
_cell.angle_alpha   90.00
_cell.angle_beta   90.00
_cell.angle_gamma   90.00
#
_symmetry.space_group_name_H-M   'P 1'
#
loop_
_entity.id
_entity.type
_entity.pdbx_description
1 polymer ?
#
loop_
_entity_poly.entity_id
_entity_poly.type
_entity_poly.pdbx_seq_one_letter_code
_entity_poly.pdbx_strand_id
1 'polypeptide(L)'
;MGSFSLYLWYGMDGQNGTIVNITGSTFLQSYDVTTPELDVLALSSSMRDGGEIYRTAWRNVTETIETMVYGNTKQEVHDQINEFEKVLNLAARRQRLRAGEQVFLHFNTDDELTVWRSEVLAGRVELVEGTLAEWANVKATIRLHITRRFYWETTTDQELKLKNGSVGSYQVGGVTIYNHDDGTTGHDNWVDIQGSGISGMLPTPIKVVATYTGSSNLDSTDFWLALNNVDTSIQHVIEGETSTSGGTVVSDSTASNGQAMQNTWSGAVSGGIGYTFTLSGAELTKLAGHYYRILARFSTPPASGAGVRMYPAIGVPANPVITTLAQGGEVSLDGDELVDLGVLPLPPGLDNTTYSDMGLFLHYRADAAGSMSLDFLHLSPAHSTLHLKQNGYYLVANDLMVVDGIRRLSYIDFKSPPTGAWPILRPYGDWLYVWPGEDHRLTLLVAEGSTAAIDLTMKIQVYYRPRRLTV
;
A
#
# COMPACT_ATOMS: atom_id res chain seq x y z
N MET A 1 -3.88 -34.00 -27.64
CA MET A 1 -4.82 -32.91 -27.30
C MET A 1 -4.19 -32.18 -26.15
N GLY A 2 -4.11 -30.86 -26.23
CA GLY A 2 -3.58 -30.06 -25.13
C GLY A 2 -4.45 -30.14 -23.89
N SER A 3 -3.83 -30.16 -22.71
CA SER A 3 -4.48 -30.18 -21.41
C SER A 3 -4.47 -28.79 -20.77
N PHE A 4 -5.39 -27.94 -21.20
CA PHE A 4 -5.78 -26.76 -20.42
C PHE A 4 -6.62 -27.19 -19.21
N SER A 5 -6.59 -26.42 -18.11
CA SER A 5 -7.51 -26.63 -16.98
C SER A 5 -8.38 -25.40 -16.75
N LEU A 6 -9.66 -25.65 -16.47
CA LEU A 6 -10.64 -24.63 -16.12
C LEU A 6 -11.50 -25.18 -14.98
N TYR A 7 -11.54 -24.47 -13.86
CA TYR A 7 -12.35 -24.86 -12.69
C TYR A 7 -12.74 -23.67 -11.84
N LEU A 8 -13.86 -23.81 -11.13
CA LEU A 8 -14.17 -22.93 -10.01
C LEU A 8 -13.51 -23.51 -8.75
N TRP A 9 -12.90 -22.65 -7.95
CA TRP A 9 -12.45 -22.98 -6.61
C TRP A 9 -13.17 -22.07 -5.62
N TYR A 10 -13.53 -22.59 -4.46
CA TYR A 10 -14.04 -21.76 -3.38
C TYR A 10 -13.47 -22.12 -2.01
N GLY A 11 -13.27 -21.10 -1.16
CA GLY A 11 -12.69 -21.24 0.17
C GLY A 11 -12.19 -19.91 0.74
N MET A 12 -11.39 -19.97 1.81
CA MET A 12 -10.62 -18.82 2.30
C MET A 12 -9.28 -18.74 1.59
N ASP A 13 -8.92 -17.58 1.04
CA ASP A 13 -7.74 -17.43 0.19
C ASP A 13 -6.41 -17.70 0.92
N GLY A 14 -5.67 -18.72 0.47
CA GLY A 14 -4.47 -19.25 1.13
C GLY A 14 -4.73 -20.43 2.07
N GLN A 15 -5.95 -20.96 2.11
CA GLN A 15 -6.31 -22.20 2.82
C GLN A 15 -6.70 -23.30 1.83
N ASN A 16 -6.89 -24.53 2.32
CA ASN A 16 -7.55 -25.58 1.55
C ASN A 16 -8.98 -25.16 1.20
N GLY A 17 -9.39 -25.38 -0.05
CA GLY A 17 -10.74 -25.09 -0.56
C GLY A 17 -11.24 -26.20 -1.47
N THR A 18 -12.49 -26.06 -1.94
CA THR A 18 -13.16 -27.06 -2.78
C THR A 18 -13.06 -26.68 -4.25
N ILE A 19 -12.80 -27.65 -5.12
CA ILE A 19 -12.72 -27.51 -6.58
C ILE A 19 -14.01 -28.06 -7.21
N VAL A 20 -14.60 -27.30 -8.12
CA VAL A 20 -15.71 -27.69 -9.00
C VAL A 20 -15.20 -27.63 -10.44
N ASN A 21 -15.01 -28.80 -11.05
CA ASN A 21 -14.30 -28.95 -12.32
C ASN A 21 -15.18 -28.57 -13.54
N ILE A 22 -14.63 -27.78 -14.46
CA ILE A 22 -15.28 -27.43 -15.75
C ILE A 22 -14.70 -28.24 -16.93
N THR A 23 -13.64 -29.02 -16.68
CA THR A 23 -12.98 -29.90 -17.68
C THR A 23 -12.77 -31.36 -17.23
N GLY A 24 -13.39 -31.77 -16.11
CA GLY A 24 -13.17 -33.09 -15.48
C GLY A 24 -14.38 -34.02 -15.56
N SER A 25 -15.46 -33.67 -14.87
CA SER A 25 -16.79 -34.30 -14.96
C SER A 25 -17.66 -33.71 -16.09
N THR A 26 -17.06 -32.84 -16.88
CA THR A 26 -17.72 -31.92 -17.80
C THR A 26 -16.80 -31.68 -19.01
N PHE A 27 -17.37 -31.56 -20.20
CA PHE A 27 -16.63 -31.33 -21.45
C PHE A 27 -16.82 -29.88 -21.89
N LEU A 28 -15.77 -29.07 -21.81
CA LEU A 28 -15.80 -27.68 -22.27
C LEU A 28 -16.05 -27.63 -23.79
N GLN A 29 -17.09 -26.89 -24.20
CA GLN A 29 -17.46 -26.69 -25.60
C GLN A 29 -16.91 -25.36 -26.13
N SER A 30 -17.02 -24.28 -25.35
CA SER A 30 -16.40 -22.98 -25.67
C SER A 30 -16.17 -22.12 -24.43
N TYR A 31 -15.11 -21.31 -24.46
CA TYR A 31 -14.85 -20.25 -23.49
C TYR A 31 -13.98 -19.16 -24.14
N ASP A 32 -14.54 -17.97 -24.28
CA ASP A 32 -13.85 -16.81 -24.85
C ASP A 32 -13.35 -15.89 -23.73
N VAL A 33 -12.05 -15.98 -23.40
CA VAL A 33 -11.41 -15.11 -22.41
C VAL A 33 -11.46 -13.66 -22.91
N THR A 34 -12.23 -12.83 -22.24
CA THR A 34 -12.51 -11.46 -22.68
C THR A 34 -11.61 -10.48 -21.94
N THR A 35 -10.95 -9.59 -22.69
CA THR A 35 -10.19 -8.47 -22.11
C THR A 35 -11.18 -7.43 -21.57
N PRO A 36 -11.00 -6.89 -20.34
CA PRO A 36 -11.89 -5.87 -19.79
C PRO A 36 -11.91 -4.59 -20.64
N GLU A 37 -13.04 -3.89 -20.63
CA GLU A 37 -13.14 -2.54 -21.19
C GLU A 37 -12.60 -1.49 -20.21
N LEU A 38 -12.12 -0.37 -20.76
CA LEU A 38 -11.86 0.85 -19.98
C LEU A 38 -13.17 1.58 -19.69
N ASP A 39 -13.43 1.82 -18.41
CA ASP A 39 -14.35 2.85 -17.93
C ASP A 39 -13.61 4.19 -17.87
N VAL A 40 -14.17 5.21 -18.53
CA VAL A 40 -13.60 6.55 -18.59
C VAL A 40 -14.62 7.58 -18.10
N LEU A 41 -14.29 8.25 -17.00
CA LEU A 41 -15.02 9.43 -16.56
C LEU A 41 -14.46 10.67 -17.27
N ALA A 42 -15.10 11.02 -18.38
CA ALA A 42 -14.85 12.25 -19.12
C ALA A 42 -15.51 13.45 -18.41
N LEU A 43 -14.74 14.48 -18.06
CA LEU A 43 -15.26 15.73 -17.53
C LEU A 43 -15.56 16.70 -18.66
N SER A 44 -16.83 16.80 -19.08
CA SER A 44 -17.30 17.86 -19.98
C SER A 44 -17.46 19.19 -19.21
N SER A 45 -16.34 19.86 -18.93
CA SER A 45 -16.30 21.22 -18.38
C SER A 45 -16.14 22.25 -19.50
N SER A 46 -16.89 23.35 -19.45
CA SER A 46 -16.79 24.45 -20.42
C SER A 46 -15.54 25.34 -20.27
N MET A 47 -14.61 24.97 -19.37
CA MET A 47 -13.36 25.68 -19.10
C MET A 47 -12.13 24.77 -19.16
N ARG A 48 -12.23 23.63 -19.85
CA ARG A 48 -11.12 22.69 -20.15
C ARG A 48 -11.22 22.27 -21.62
N ASP A 49 -10.12 21.85 -22.22
CA ASP A 49 -10.02 21.61 -23.67
C ASP A 49 -10.71 20.30 -24.16
N GLY A 50 -11.65 19.77 -23.37
CA GLY A 50 -12.63 18.77 -23.81
C GLY A 50 -12.11 17.35 -24.04
N GLY A 51 -10.84 17.05 -23.69
CA GLY A 51 -10.21 15.74 -23.93
C GLY A 51 -9.58 15.04 -22.72
N GLU A 52 -9.60 15.66 -21.54
CA GLU A 52 -8.93 15.14 -20.35
C GLU A 52 -9.70 13.98 -19.71
N ILE A 53 -9.08 12.79 -19.65
CA ILE A 53 -9.63 11.63 -18.93
C ILE A 53 -9.21 11.74 -17.46
N TYR A 54 -10.14 12.15 -16.59
CA TYR A 54 -9.86 12.38 -15.18
C TYR A 54 -9.63 11.08 -14.38
N ARG A 55 -10.27 9.99 -14.80
CA ARG A 55 -10.10 8.67 -14.18
C ARG A 55 -10.33 7.57 -15.21
N THR A 56 -9.32 6.73 -15.40
CA THR A 56 -9.41 5.42 -16.06
C THR A 56 -9.60 4.34 -15.00
N ALA A 57 -10.49 3.38 -15.27
CA ALA A 57 -10.63 2.18 -14.46
C ALA A 57 -11.03 1.01 -15.36
N TRP A 58 -10.60 -0.21 -15.06
CA TRP A 58 -11.02 -1.38 -15.82
C TRP A 58 -12.36 -1.92 -15.31
N ARG A 59 -13.28 -2.21 -16.24
CA ARG A 59 -14.57 -2.83 -15.90
C ARG A 59 -14.41 -4.31 -15.58
N ASN A 60 -15.15 -4.79 -14.59
CA ASN A 60 -15.28 -6.23 -14.34
C ASN A 60 -15.86 -6.92 -15.58
N VAL A 61 -15.33 -8.10 -15.93
CA VAL A 61 -15.69 -8.80 -17.17
C VAL A 61 -16.87 -9.72 -16.91
N THR A 62 -17.85 -9.74 -17.81
CA THR A 62 -18.90 -10.76 -17.84
C THR A 62 -18.66 -11.69 -19.02
N GLU A 63 -18.53 -12.98 -18.75
CA GLU A 63 -18.12 -14.01 -19.72
C GLU A 63 -19.10 -15.19 -19.68
N THR A 64 -19.17 -15.93 -20.79
CA THR A 64 -19.98 -17.15 -20.89
C THR A 64 -19.04 -18.35 -21.12
N ILE A 65 -19.20 -19.39 -20.31
CA ILE A 65 -18.53 -20.68 -20.48
C ILE A 65 -19.60 -21.71 -20.87
N GLU A 66 -19.49 -22.32 -22.05
CA GLU A 66 -20.40 -23.40 -22.47
C GLU A 66 -19.74 -24.75 -22.22
N THR A 67 -20.39 -25.61 -21.44
CA THR A 67 -19.84 -26.93 -21.05
C THR A 67 -20.94 -27.98 -21.01
N MET A 68 -20.61 -29.21 -21.43
CA MET A 68 -21.50 -30.36 -21.37
C MET A 68 -21.24 -31.15 -20.10
N VAL A 69 -22.19 -31.12 -19.17
CA VAL A 69 -22.21 -32.00 -18.00
C VAL A 69 -22.58 -33.42 -18.42
N TYR A 70 -21.91 -34.43 -17.85
CA TYR A 70 -22.26 -35.84 -18.05
C TYR A 70 -22.02 -36.64 -16.77
N GLY A 71 -22.67 -37.80 -16.66
CA GLY A 71 -22.52 -38.70 -15.50
C GLY A 71 -22.93 -40.12 -15.81
N ASN A 72 -22.86 -41.00 -14.80
CA ASN A 72 -23.37 -42.38 -14.88
C ASN A 72 -24.87 -42.44 -14.59
N THR A 73 -25.37 -41.48 -13.80
CA THR A 73 -26.80 -41.36 -13.45
C THR A 73 -27.33 -39.95 -13.71
N LYS A 74 -28.64 -39.84 -13.97
CA LYS A 74 -29.32 -38.54 -14.11
C LYS A 74 -29.24 -37.68 -12.84
N GLN A 75 -29.03 -38.32 -11.70
CA GLN A 75 -28.82 -37.67 -10.41
C GLN A 75 -27.45 -36.97 -10.36
N GLU A 76 -26.36 -37.62 -10.83
CA GLU A 76 -25.02 -37.00 -10.91
C GLU A 76 -25.03 -35.73 -11.77
N VAL A 77 -25.71 -35.75 -12.93
CA VAL A 77 -25.84 -34.57 -13.81
C VAL A 77 -26.58 -33.43 -13.10
N HIS A 78 -27.67 -33.75 -12.40
CA HIS A 78 -28.45 -32.79 -11.63
C HIS A 78 -27.64 -32.19 -10.47
N ASP A 79 -26.91 -33.02 -9.72
CA ASP A 79 -26.13 -32.60 -8.56
C ASP A 79 -24.93 -31.74 -8.97
N GLN A 80 -24.28 -32.05 -10.11
CA GLN A 80 -23.22 -31.21 -10.67
C GLN A 80 -23.73 -29.83 -11.11
N ILE A 81 -24.94 -29.74 -11.68
CA ILE A 81 -25.59 -28.46 -12.03
C ILE A 81 -25.93 -27.65 -10.77
N ASN A 82 -26.51 -28.30 -9.76
CA ASN A 82 -26.79 -27.65 -8.46
C ASN A 82 -25.52 -27.17 -7.76
N GLU A 83 -24.39 -27.87 -7.91
CA GLU A 83 -23.10 -27.44 -7.39
C GLU A 83 -22.63 -26.14 -8.05
N PHE A 84 -22.72 -26.02 -9.37
CA PHE A 84 -22.43 -24.75 -10.08
C PHE A 84 -23.35 -23.62 -9.60
N GLU A 85 -24.67 -23.84 -9.50
CA GLU A 85 -25.60 -22.83 -9.00
C GLU A 85 -25.28 -22.40 -7.56
N LYS A 86 -24.97 -23.35 -6.68
CA LYS A 86 -24.59 -23.09 -5.29
C LYS A 86 -23.34 -22.23 -5.19
N VAL A 87 -22.29 -22.54 -5.96
CA VAL A 87 -21.03 -21.78 -5.95
C VAL A 87 -21.21 -20.37 -6.51
N LEU A 88 -21.96 -20.20 -7.60
CA LEU A 88 -22.25 -18.86 -8.15
C LEU A 88 -23.12 -18.02 -7.18
N ASN A 89 -24.02 -18.65 -6.43
CA ASN A 89 -24.76 -17.99 -5.34
C ASN A 89 -23.86 -17.61 -4.15
N LEU A 90 -22.81 -18.40 -3.82
CA LEU A 90 -21.83 -18.04 -2.78
C LEU A 90 -21.06 -16.77 -3.16
N ALA A 91 -20.60 -16.66 -4.41
CA ALA A 91 -19.95 -15.46 -4.94
C ALA A 91 -20.82 -14.20 -4.73
N ALA A 92 -22.06 -14.23 -5.21
CA ALA A 92 -23.00 -13.13 -5.07
C ALA A 92 -23.36 -12.81 -3.60
N ARG A 93 -23.44 -13.84 -2.74
CA ARG A 93 -23.66 -13.68 -1.29
C ARG A 93 -22.48 -12.95 -0.64
N ARG A 94 -21.23 -13.30 -0.96
CA ARG A 94 -20.04 -12.62 -0.42
C ARG A 94 -19.99 -11.15 -0.85
N GLN A 95 -20.33 -10.80 -2.09
CA GLN A 95 -20.32 -9.39 -2.50
C GLN A 95 -21.32 -8.53 -1.71
N ARG A 96 -22.47 -9.10 -1.33
CA ARG A 96 -23.51 -8.46 -0.51
C ARG A 96 -23.16 -8.38 0.98
N LEU A 97 -22.59 -9.44 1.55
CA LEU A 97 -22.30 -9.52 3.00
C LEU A 97 -20.89 -9.08 3.39
N ARG A 98 -19.96 -8.95 2.42
CA ARG A 98 -18.52 -8.75 2.63
C ARG A 98 -17.85 -9.79 3.54
N ALA A 99 -18.49 -10.94 3.72
CA ALA A 99 -18.05 -12.05 4.56
C ALA A 99 -18.36 -13.40 3.89
N GLY A 100 -17.66 -14.46 4.34
CA GLY A 100 -17.75 -15.81 3.77
C GLY A 100 -16.65 -16.10 2.75
N GLU A 101 -16.70 -17.29 2.15
CA GLU A 101 -15.70 -17.81 1.21
C GLU A 101 -15.65 -17.01 -0.11
N GLN A 102 -14.46 -16.93 -0.70
CA GLN A 102 -14.26 -16.39 -2.04
C GLN A 102 -14.45 -17.49 -3.06
N VAL A 103 -14.94 -17.12 -4.24
CA VAL A 103 -15.01 -17.98 -5.42
C VAL A 103 -14.04 -17.43 -6.45
N PHE A 104 -13.22 -18.28 -7.03
CA PHE A 104 -12.23 -17.93 -8.04
C PHE A 104 -12.37 -18.85 -9.25
N LEU A 105 -12.46 -18.26 -10.45
CA LEU A 105 -12.22 -19.00 -11.68
C LEU A 105 -10.71 -19.18 -11.81
N HIS A 106 -10.27 -20.42 -12.00
CA HIS A 106 -8.89 -20.77 -12.28
C HIS A 106 -8.75 -21.21 -13.73
N PHE A 107 -7.67 -20.77 -14.39
CA PHE A 107 -7.38 -21.04 -15.79
C PHE A 107 -5.87 -21.15 -16.01
N ASN A 108 -5.47 -22.10 -16.85
CA ASN A 108 -4.14 -22.13 -17.48
C ASN A 108 -4.26 -22.65 -18.90
N THR A 109 -3.44 -22.13 -19.81
CA THR A 109 -3.31 -22.66 -21.16
C THR A 109 -2.46 -23.93 -21.16
N ASP A 110 -2.52 -24.71 -22.25
CA ASP A 110 -1.69 -25.90 -22.43
C ASP A 110 -0.20 -25.54 -22.34
N ASP A 111 0.61 -26.42 -21.74
CA ASP A 111 2.02 -26.21 -21.39
C ASP A 111 2.37 -25.00 -20.48
N GLU A 112 1.41 -24.16 -20.04
CA GLU A 112 1.69 -23.09 -19.05
C GLU A 112 1.69 -23.64 -17.61
N LEU A 113 2.86 -23.59 -16.95
CA LEU A 113 3.04 -23.98 -15.54
C LEU A 113 2.35 -23.02 -14.54
N THR A 114 2.06 -21.78 -14.96
CA THR A 114 1.43 -20.77 -14.11
C THR A 114 -0.09 -20.91 -14.16
N VAL A 115 -0.70 -21.25 -13.01
CA VAL A 115 -2.15 -21.18 -12.87
C VAL A 115 -2.55 -19.75 -12.54
N TRP A 116 -3.45 -19.20 -13.34
CA TRP A 116 -4.03 -17.88 -13.16
C TRP A 116 -5.41 -17.99 -12.56
N ARG A 117 -5.82 -16.97 -11.81
CA ARG A 117 -7.16 -16.89 -11.23
C ARG A 117 -7.76 -15.50 -11.23
N SER A 118 -9.09 -15.44 -11.18
CA SER A 118 -9.84 -14.20 -11.01
C SER A 118 -11.03 -14.43 -10.07
N GLU A 119 -11.27 -13.50 -9.13
CA GLU A 119 -12.40 -13.61 -8.18
C GLU A 119 -13.72 -13.44 -8.95
N VAL A 120 -14.60 -14.45 -8.85
CA VAL A 120 -15.96 -14.41 -9.36
C VAL A 120 -16.82 -13.61 -8.37
N LEU A 121 -17.54 -12.63 -8.89
CA LEU A 121 -18.34 -11.68 -8.12
C LEU A 121 -19.82 -12.07 -8.11
N ALA A 122 -20.31 -12.61 -9.22
CA ALA A 122 -21.66 -13.13 -9.40
C ALA A 122 -21.69 -14.07 -10.61
N GLY A 123 -22.77 -14.82 -10.76
CA GLY A 123 -23.06 -15.56 -11.98
C GLY A 123 -24.41 -16.28 -11.94
N ARG A 124 -24.75 -16.97 -13.02
CA ARG A 124 -25.90 -17.88 -13.12
C ARG A 124 -25.59 -19.05 -14.05
N VAL A 125 -26.34 -20.14 -13.88
CA VAL A 125 -26.39 -21.26 -14.83
C VAL A 125 -27.59 -21.06 -15.76
N GLU A 126 -27.44 -21.44 -17.03
CA GLU A 126 -28.50 -21.47 -18.04
C GLU A 126 -28.44 -22.82 -18.76
N LEU A 127 -29.58 -23.51 -18.89
CA LEU A 127 -29.70 -24.71 -19.71
C LEU A 127 -29.84 -24.30 -21.17
N VAL A 128 -29.09 -24.93 -22.09
CA VAL A 128 -29.15 -24.61 -23.52
C VAL A 128 -30.41 -25.19 -24.17
N GLU A 129 -30.82 -24.64 -25.31
CA GLU A 129 -31.94 -25.20 -26.06
C GLU A 129 -31.62 -26.63 -26.51
N GLY A 130 -32.54 -27.57 -26.25
CA GLY A 130 -32.35 -29.00 -26.55
C GLY A 130 -31.80 -29.85 -25.40
N THR A 131 -31.30 -29.26 -24.31
CA THR A 131 -30.73 -30.00 -23.16
C THR A 131 -31.64 -31.09 -22.58
N LEU A 132 -32.97 -30.94 -22.66
CA LEU A 132 -33.92 -31.97 -22.22
C LEU A 132 -33.81 -33.29 -23.03
N ALA A 133 -33.45 -33.22 -24.31
CA ALA A 133 -33.19 -34.40 -25.14
C ALA A 133 -31.85 -35.07 -24.77
N GLU A 134 -30.84 -34.28 -24.44
CA GLU A 134 -29.55 -34.76 -23.95
C GLU A 134 -29.67 -35.46 -22.59
N TRP A 135 -30.58 -34.98 -21.73
CA TRP A 135 -30.84 -35.54 -20.40
C TRP A 135 -31.30 -37.00 -20.44
N ALA A 136 -31.90 -37.44 -21.55
CA ALA A 136 -32.21 -38.86 -21.78
C ALA A 136 -30.94 -39.73 -21.79
N ASN A 137 -29.83 -39.20 -22.30
CA ASN A 137 -28.52 -39.83 -22.42
C ASN A 137 -27.57 -39.54 -21.25
N VAL A 138 -28.10 -39.01 -20.13
CA VAL A 138 -27.31 -38.62 -18.94
C VAL A 138 -26.26 -37.54 -19.27
N LYS A 139 -26.71 -36.54 -20.04
CA LYS A 139 -25.93 -35.36 -20.44
C LYS A 139 -26.75 -34.09 -20.34
N ALA A 140 -26.08 -32.95 -20.16
CA ALA A 140 -26.71 -31.65 -20.24
C ALA A 140 -25.69 -30.56 -20.60
N THR A 141 -25.82 -29.94 -21.77
CA THR A 141 -25.10 -28.69 -22.07
C THR A 141 -25.68 -27.52 -21.28
N ILE A 142 -24.80 -26.78 -20.62
CA ILE A 142 -25.10 -25.60 -19.81
C ILE A 142 -24.19 -24.43 -20.20
N ARG A 143 -24.69 -23.21 -19.96
CA ARG A 143 -23.90 -21.97 -20.00
C ARG A 143 -23.74 -21.42 -18.60
N LEU A 144 -22.49 -21.22 -18.18
CA LEU A 144 -22.15 -20.49 -16.97
C LEU A 144 -21.90 -19.04 -17.36
N HIS A 145 -22.83 -18.15 -17.01
CA HIS A 145 -22.64 -16.70 -17.15
C HIS A 145 -21.99 -16.21 -15.86
N ILE A 146 -20.74 -15.77 -15.93
CA ILE A 146 -19.96 -15.32 -14.77
C ILE A 146 -19.57 -13.86 -14.92
N THR A 147 -19.51 -13.14 -13.80
CA THR A 147 -18.89 -11.81 -13.73
C THR A 147 -17.70 -11.88 -12.80
N ARG A 148 -16.48 -11.66 -13.32
CA ARG A 148 -15.22 -11.74 -12.58
C ARG A 148 -14.52 -10.39 -12.44
N ARG A 149 -13.48 -10.31 -11.60
CA ARG A 149 -12.58 -9.15 -11.58
C ARG A 149 -11.98 -8.93 -12.97
N PHE A 150 -11.68 -7.65 -13.26
CA PHE A 150 -11.07 -7.25 -14.52
C PHE A 150 -9.69 -7.88 -14.78
N TYR A 151 -8.98 -8.28 -13.74
CA TYR A 151 -7.64 -8.85 -13.79
C TYR A 151 -7.63 -10.36 -13.50
N TRP A 152 -6.57 -11.00 -13.98
CA TRP A 152 -6.08 -12.29 -13.55
C TRP A 152 -4.85 -12.10 -12.65
N GLU A 153 -4.73 -12.89 -11.59
CA GLU A 153 -3.56 -12.92 -10.70
C GLU A 153 -3.05 -14.35 -10.46
N THR A 154 -1.83 -14.50 -9.96
CA THR A 154 -1.27 -15.81 -9.57
C THR A 154 -2.03 -16.43 -8.39
N THR A 155 -1.94 -17.76 -8.25
CA THR A 155 -2.53 -18.47 -7.10
C THR A 155 -1.75 -18.28 -5.80
N THR A 156 -0.43 -18.08 -5.89
CA THR A 156 0.47 -17.96 -4.74
C THR A 156 1.04 -16.55 -4.58
N ASP A 157 1.25 -16.16 -3.32
CA ASP A 157 1.94 -14.92 -2.93
C ASP A 157 3.44 -15.10 -3.24
N GLN A 158 4.03 -14.22 -4.04
CA GLN A 158 5.47 -14.20 -4.36
C GLN A 158 6.18 -13.17 -3.49
N GLU A 159 7.32 -13.52 -2.90
CA GLU A 159 8.14 -12.57 -2.13
C GLU A 159 8.97 -11.68 -3.08
N LEU A 160 8.87 -10.37 -2.91
CA LEU A 160 9.71 -9.40 -3.61
C LEU A 160 11.10 -9.37 -2.98
N LYS A 161 12.12 -9.17 -3.82
CA LYS A 161 13.48 -8.98 -3.34
C LYS A 161 13.66 -7.55 -2.83
N LEU A 162 14.16 -7.41 -1.62
CA LEU A 162 14.35 -6.15 -0.91
C LEU A 162 15.85 -5.83 -0.76
N LYS A 163 16.19 -4.54 -0.69
CA LYS A 163 17.55 -4.06 -0.39
C LYS A 163 17.49 -2.76 0.44
N ASN A 164 18.41 -2.57 1.37
CA ASN A 164 18.76 -1.27 1.95
C ASN A 164 20.27 -1.20 2.23
N GLY A 165 20.76 -0.19 2.96
CA GLY A 165 22.16 -0.08 3.38
C GLY A 165 22.66 -1.26 4.22
N SER A 166 21.78 -1.97 4.94
CA SER A 166 22.15 -3.14 5.75
C SER A 166 22.50 -4.40 4.93
N VAL A 167 22.12 -4.45 3.64
CA VAL A 167 22.26 -5.65 2.79
C VAL A 167 22.87 -5.34 1.41
N GLY A 168 23.91 -6.09 1.03
CA GLY A 168 24.69 -5.79 -0.18
C GLY A 168 23.97 -6.01 -1.52
N SER A 169 22.84 -6.71 -1.55
CA SER A 169 22.09 -7.02 -2.76
C SER A 169 20.60 -7.31 -2.50
N TYR A 170 19.79 -7.24 -3.56
CA TYR A 170 18.36 -7.56 -3.53
C TYR A 170 18.11 -9.04 -3.18
N GLN A 171 17.44 -9.29 -2.05
CA GLN A 171 17.21 -10.63 -1.51
C GLN A 171 15.80 -10.85 -0.95
N VAL A 172 15.39 -12.13 -0.88
CA VAL A 172 14.17 -12.58 -0.16
C VAL A 172 14.52 -13.03 1.26
N GLY A 173 13.53 -13.31 2.09
CA GLY A 173 13.69 -13.69 3.50
C GLY A 173 13.69 -12.49 4.45
N GLY A 174 13.38 -11.29 3.93
CA GLY A 174 13.21 -10.04 4.65
C GLY A 174 14.48 -9.28 5.03
N VAL A 175 14.33 -7.97 5.19
CA VAL A 175 15.40 -7.00 5.48
C VAL A 175 15.05 -6.20 6.73
N THR A 176 16.03 -5.98 7.61
CA THR A 176 15.84 -5.17 8.83
C THR A 176 15.89 -3.69 8.48
N ILE A 177 14.97 -2.93 9.06
CA ILE A 177 14.96 -1.47 9.07
C ILE A 177 14.97 -0.95 10.50
N TYR A 178 15.43 0.29 10.66
CA TYR A 178 15.33 1.07 11.88
C TYR A 178 14.16 2.07 11.78
N ASN A 179 13.85 2.75 12.88
CA ASN A 179 12.84 3.81 12.92
C ASN A 179 13.43 5.20 12.63
N HIS A 180 14.61 5.22 12.00
CA HIS A 180 15.35 6.39 11.53
C HIS A 180 16.19 6.00 10.30
N ASP A 181 16.65 6.99 9.53
CA ASP A 181 17.58 6.85 8.41
C ASP A 181 18.75 7.80 8.71
N ASP A 182 19.99 7.30 8.85
CA ASP A 182 21.17 8.15 9.11
C ASP A 182 22.43 7.72 8.34
N GLY A 183 23.55 8.41 8.57
CA GLY A 183 24.82 8.15 7.89
C GLY A 183 25.50 6.80 8.23
N THR A 184 24.95 6.02 9.16
CA THR A 184 25.49 4.75 9.63
C THR A 184 25.01 3.60 8.76
N THR A 185 25.95 2.76 8.28
CA THR A 185 25.64 1.62 7.41
C THR A 185 24.58 0.68 8.02
N GLY A 186 23.39 0.65 7.42
CA GLY A 186 22.30 -0.23 7.84
C GLY A 186 21.30 0.39 8.79
N HIS A 187 21.48 1.66 9.18
CA HIS A 187 20.48 2.46 9.87
C HIS A 187 19.55 3.08 8.83
N ASP A 188 18.76 2.23 8.17
CA ASP A 188 17.83 2.63 7.12
C ASP A 188 16.38 2.42 7.60
N ASN A 189 15.48 3.40 7.44
CA ASN A 189 14.03 3.21 7.68
C ASN A 189 13.27 2.71 6.43
N TRP A 190 14.00 2.32 5.40
CA TRP A 190 13.49 2.02 4.07
C TRP A 190 14.01 0.70 3.51
N VAL A 191 13.31 0.20 2.48
CA VAL A 191 13.76 -0.87 1.58
C VAL A 191 13.40 -0.53 0.14
N ASP A 192 14.36 -0.68 -0.76
CA ASP A 192 14.15 -0.60 -2.20
C ASP A 192 13.63 -1.94 -2.75
N ILE A 193 12.79 -1.85 -3.77
CA ILE A 193 12.19 -2.93 -4.55
C ILE A 193 12.53 -2.68 -6.01
N GLN A 194 13.21 -3.62 -6.66
CA GLN A 194 13.62 -3.45 -8.06
C GLN A 194 12.45 -3.72 -9.03
N GLY A 195 12.18 -2.79 -9.95
CA GLY A 195 11.12 -2.85 -10.94
C GLY A 195 11.21 -4.03 -11.90
N SER A 196 12.42 -4.41 -12.29
CA SER A 196 12.70 -5.61 -13.08
C SER A 196 12.44 -6.92 -12.33
N GLY A 197 12.24 -6.86 -11.00
CA GLY A 197 11.80 -7.99 -10.18
C GLY A 197 10.28 -8.12 -10.05
N ILE A 198 9.51 -7.11 -10.47
CA ILE A 198 8.04 -7.09 -10.40
C ILE A 198 7.46 -7.60 -11.73
N SER A 199 6.89 -8.80 -11.69
CA SER A 199 6.27 -9.46 -12.85
C SER A 199 4.80 -9.08 -13.02
N GLY A 200 4.28 -9.26 -14.24
CA GLY A 200 2.90 -8.92 -14.62
C GLY A 200 2.84 -7.71 -15.55
N MET A 201 1.63 -7.18 -15.75
CA MET A 201 1.35 -6.06 -16.64
C MET A 201 0.48 -4.97 -15.98
N LEU A 202 0.09 -5.14 -14.72
CA LEU A 202 -0.82 -4.24 -14.00
C LEU A 202 -0.28 -3.88 -12.61
N PRO A 203 -0.59 -2.66 -12.12
CA PRO A 203 -0.35 -2.29 -10.73
C PRO A 203 -0.99 -3.30 -9.78
N THR A 204 -0.17 -3.81 -8.86
CA THR A 204 -0.53 -4.95 -8.01
C THR A 204 -0.42 -4.54 -6.54
N PRO A 205 -1.46 -4.70 -5.72
CA PRO A 205 -1.39 -4.36 -4.31
C PRO A 205 -0.43 -5.32 -3.60
N ILE A 206 0.37 -4.78 -2.68
CA ILE A 206 1.32 -5.59 -1.90
C ILE A 206 0.74 -6.03 -0.57
N LYS A 207 1.33 -7.10 -0.04
CA LYS A 207 1.24 -7.51 1.35
C LYS A 207 2.56 -7.22 2.03
N VAL A 208 2.58 -6.31 3.00
CA VAL A 208 3.74 -6.04 3.87
C VAL A 208 3.58 -6.87 5.16
N VAL A 209 4.66 -7.52 5.57
CA VAL A 209 4.80 -8.20 6.86
C VAL A 209 5.99 -7.58 7.56
N ALA A 210 5.75 -6.85 8.64
CA ALA A 210 6.78 -6.27 9.49
C ALA A 210 6.87 -7.07 10.78
N THR A 211 7.97 -7.81 10.95
CA THR A 211 8.25 -8.59 12.16
C THR A 211 8.93 -7.70 13.19
N TYR A 212 8.40 -7.57 14.40
CA TYR A 212 9.08 -6.82 15.44
C TYR A 212 10.33 -7.59 15.95
N THR A 213 11.49 -6.94 15.93
CA THR A 213 12.79 -7.56 16.28
C THR A 213 13.40 -7.05 17.59
N GLY A 214 12.72 -6.15 18.29
CA GLY A 214 13.16 -5.66 19.60
C GLY A 214 13.05 -6.72 20.71
N SER A 215 13.69 -6.42 21.85
CA SER A 215 13.77 -7.31 23.02
C SER A 215 12.86 -6.90 24.18
N SER A 216 12.24 -5.72 24.11
CA SER A 216 11.23 -5.23 25.03
C SER A 216 9.81 -5.53 24.51
N ASN A 217 8.81 -5.12 25.29
CA ASN A 217 7.49 -4.88 24.72
C ASN A 217 7.54 -3.60 23.87
N LEU A 218 6.64 -3.49 22.89
CA LEU A 218 6.37 -2.30 22.09
C LEU A 218 4.87 -1.98 22.16
N ASP A 219 4.49 -0.92 22.85
CA ASP A 219 3.12 -0.41 22.93
C ASP A 219 2.78 0.48 21.70
N SER A 220 3.01 -0.05 20.50
CA SER A 220 2.85 0.69 19.24
C SER A 220 1.42 1.21 19.04
N THR A 221 1.29 2.50 18.78
CA THR A 221 0.00 3.16 18.50
C THR A 221 -0.22 3.45 17.03
N ASP A 222 0.85 3.80 16.31
CA ASP A 222 0.78 4.28 14.93
C ASP A 222 1.90 3.68 14.08
N PHE A 223 1.56 3.20 12.87
CA PHE A 223 2.50 2.79 11.83
C PHE A 223 2.27 3.63 10.58
N TRP A 224 3.32 4.24 10.06
CA TRP A 224 3.30 5.07 8.85
C TRP A 224 4.10 4.38 7.75
N LEU A 225 3.41 3.78 6.78
CA LEU A 225 4.05 3.18 5.61
C LEU A 225 3.90 4.12 4.42
N ALA A 226 4.95 4.31 3.63
CA ALA A 226 4.82 4.97 2.34
C ALA A 226 5.68 4.31 1.26
N LEU A 227 5.12 4.18 0.06
CA LEU A 227 5.74 3.49 -1.07
C LEU A 227 5.94 4.45 -2.24
N ASN A 228 7.15 4.98 -2.36
CA ASN A 228 7.57 5.89 -3.41
C ASN A 228 7.91 5.13 -4.69
N ASN A 229 7.36 5.58 -5.83
CA ASN A 229 7.64 5.06 -7.18
C ASN A 229 8.09 6.17 -8.15
N VAL A 230 8.40 7.38 -7.66
CA VAL A 230 8.81 8.53 -8.49
C VAL A 230 10.32 8.45 -8.79
N ASP A 231 11.14 8.43 -7.75
CA ASP A 231 12.59 8.20 -7.82
C ASP A 231 13.05 7.62 -6.48
N THR A 232 13.66 6.44 -6.47
CA THR A 232 14.11 5.76 -5.23
C THR A 232 15.32 6.42 -4.58
N SER A 233 16.01 7.33 -5.26
CA SER A 233 17.14 8.10 -4.73
C SER A 233 16.74 9.42 -4.06
N ILE A 234 15.44 9.69 -3.90
CA ILE A 234 14.93 10.82 -3.11
C ILE A 234 15.53 10.80 -1.70
N GLN A 235 15.96 11.98 -1.23
CA GLN A 235 16.29 12.19 0.18
C GLN A 235 14.99 12.25 0.98
N HIS A 236 14.47 11.08 1.35
CA HIS A 236 13.20 10.94 2.04
C HIS A 236 13.31 11.29 3.54
N VAL A 237 14.52 11.38 4.10
CA VAL A 237 14.79 11.92 5.44
C VAL A 237 15.69 13.15 5.36
N ILE A 238 15.24 14.26 5.93
CA ILE A 238 15.98 15.52 6.08
C ILE A 238 16.29 15.71 7.55
N GLU A 239 17.55 15.45 7.92
CA GLU A 239 18.09 15.57 9.28
C GLU A 239 18.00 17.01 9.81
N GLY A 240 17.56 17.18 11.05
CA GLY A 240 17.22 18.45 11.68
C GLY A 240 18.42 19.37 11.82
N GLU A 241 19.61 18.84 12.10
CA GLU A 241 20.87 19.58 12.18
C GLU A 241 21.32 20.17 10.83
N THR A 242 20.76 19.71 9.70
CA THR A 242 20.98 20.33 8.38
C THR A 242 20.20 21.63 8.19
N SER A 243 19.33 22.00 9.15
CA SER A 243 18.58 23.25 9.10
C SER A 243 19.51 24.47 9.10
N THR A 244 19.38 25.29 8.08
CA THR A 244 20.23 26.47 7.83
C THR A 244 19.98 27.64 8.78
N SER A 245 18.87 27.61 9.51
CA SER A 245 18.49 28.60 10.53
C SER A 245 17.36 28.06 11.43
N GLY A 246 17.08 28.78 12.52
CA GLY A 246 15.94 28.48 13.41
C GLY A 246 16.31 27.75 14.70
N GLY A 247 17.56 27.37 14.93
CA GLY A 247 17.95 26.73 16.18
C GLY A 247 19.45 26.71 16.44
N THR A 248 19.85 25.87 17.39
CA THR A 248 21.24 25.47 17.64
C THR A 248 21.31 23.94 17.65
N VAL A 249 22.30 23.38 16.97
CA VAL A 249 22.55 21.93 16.98
C VAL A 249 23.02 21.51 18.38
N VAL A 250 22.36 20.51 18.95
CA VAL A 250 22.68 19.92 20.25
C VAL A 250 22.98 18.43 20.08
N SER A 251 23.84 17.89 20.95
CA SER A 251 24.04 16.44 21.04
C SER A 251 22.86 15.81 21.78
N ASP A 252 22.26 14.78 21.20
CA ASP A 252 21.09 14.09 21.74
C ASP A 252 21.18 12.61 21.37
N SER A 253 21.36 11.73 22.36
CA SER A 253 21.48 10.28 22.11
C SER A 253 20.15 9.61 21.75
N THR A 254 19.05 10.35 21.74
CA THR A 254 17.73 9.86 21.31
C THR A 254 17.34 10.36 19.92
N ALA A 255 18.25 11.09 19.26
CA ALA A 255 18.10 11.66 17.92
C ALA A 255 18.84 10.82 16.86
N SER A 256 18.36 10.79 15.61
CA SER A 256 19.10 10.25 14.47
C SER A 256 20.48 10.90 14.41
N ASN A 257 21.50 10.13 14.01
CA ASN A 257 22.89 10.62 13.94
C ASN A 257 23.46 11.16 15.29
N GLY A 258 22.73 11.05 16.42
CA GLY A 258 23.10 11.57 17.74
C GLY A 258 23.01 13.09 17.90
N GLN A 259 22.31 13.80 17.00
CA GLN A 259 22.20 15.27 17.00
C GLN A 259 20.78 15.74 16.68
N ALA A 260 20.35 16.86 17.28
CA ALA A 260 19.06 17.47 16.96
C ALA A 260 19.17 19.00 16.86
N MET A 261 18.25 19.64 16.13
CA MET A 261 18.18 21.10 16.05
C MET A 261 17.20 21.66 17.08
N GLN A 262 17.76 22.27 18.13
CA GLN A 262 16.98 22.86 19.22
C GLN A 262 16.59 24.30 18.92
N ASN A 263 15.29 24.57 18.91
CA ASN A 263 14.71 25.92 18.92
C ASN A 263 14.27 26.27 20.36
N THR A 264 14.55 27.48 20.82
CA THR A 264 14.14 27.98 22.14
C THR A 264 13.57 29.39 22.03
N TRP A 265 12.53 29.70 22.81
CA TRP A 265 11.85 30.99 22.79
C TRP A 265 11.40 31.42 24.19
N SER A 266 11.47 32.73 24.47
CA SER A 266 11.36 33.30 25.83
C SER A 266 9.96 33.79 26.22
N GLY A 267 8.97 33.67 25.34
CA GLY A 267 7.58 34.10 25.57
C GLY A 267 6.70 33.77 24.36
N ALA A 268 5.46 34.25 24.34
CA ALA A 268 4.53 33.97 23.23
C ALA A 268 5.11 34.40 21.87
N VAL A 269 4.93 33.56 20.85
CA VAL A 269 5.40 33.77 19.47
C VAL A 269 4.17 33.82 18.56
N SER A 270 3.98 34.92 17.83
CA SER A 270 2.78 35.15 17.01
C SER A 270 2.94 34.80 15.51
N GLY A 271 3.89 33.92 15.17
CA GLY A 271 4.21 33.51 13.81
C GLY A 271 5.67 33.78 13.44
N GLY A 272 6.55 32.81 13.70
CA GLY A 272 7.97 32.83 13.34
C GLY A 272 8.35 31.66 12.44
N ILE A 273 9.60 31.65 11.95
CA ILE A 273 10.20 30.49 11.28
C ILE A 273 10.93 29.69 12.35
N GLY A 274 10.52 28.44 12.53
CA GLY A 274 11.10 27.49 13.47
C GLY A 274 12.34 26.81 12.92
N TYR A 275 12.32 26.45 11.64
CA TYR A 275 13.38 25.72 10.94
C TYR A 275 13.38 26.08 9.44
N THR A 276 14.55 26.07 8.80
CA THR A 276 14.71 26.32 7.35
C THR A 276 15.66 25.31 6.71
N PHE A 277 15.16 24.50 5.77
CA PHE A 277 15.94 23.52 5.01
C PHE A 277 16.07 23.96 3.55
N THR A 278 17.23 23.71 2.95
CA THR A 278 17.43 23.92 1.51
C THR A 278 17.11 22.62 0.77
N LEU A 279 16.02 22.60 0.00
CA LEU A 279 15.78 21.56 -0.98
C LEU A 279 16.53 21.93 -2.26
N SER A 280 17.56 21.15 -2.61
CA SER A 280 18.36 21.41 -3.81
C SER A 280 17.53 21.27 -5.08
N GLY A 281 17.90 21.99 -6.14
CA GLY A 281 17.27 21.88 -7.46
C GLY A 281 17.28 20.46 -8.03
N ALA A 282 18.32 19.67 -7.69
CA ALA A 282 18.40 18.25 -8.04
C ALA A 282 17.35 17.42 -7.28
N GLU A 283 17.17 17.66 -5.99
CA GLU A 283 16.19 16.95 -5.16
C GLU A 283 14.75 17.31 -5.56
N LEU A 284 14.48 18.59 -5.81
CA LEU A 284 13.20 19.06 -6.36
C LEU A 284 12.89 18.44 -7.74
N THR A 285 13.92 18.15 -8.55
CA THR A 285 13.74 17.45 -9.83
C THR A 285 13.29 16.00 -9.63
N LYS A 286 13.79 15.29 -8.60
CA LYS A 286 13.34 13.94 -8.25
C LYS A 286 11.92 13.93 -7.67
N LEU A 287 11.60 14.90 -6.81
CA LEU A 287 10.28 15.04 -6.19
C LEU A 287 9.19 15.37 -7.25
N ALA A 288 9.59 15.95 -8.38
CA ALA A 288 8.82 16.05 -9.63
C ALA A 288 7.42 16.68 -9.51
N GLY A 289 7.22 17.57 -8.53
CA GLY A 289 5.96 18.28 -8.31
C GLY A 289 4.89 17.46 -7.59
N HIS A 290 5.21 16.24 -7.15
CA HIS A 290 4.30 15.39 -6.41
C HIS A 290 4.00 15.97 -5.02
N TYR A 291 2.86 15.56 -4.47
CA TYR A 291 2.47 15.91 -3.11
C TYR A 291 3.14 14.95 -2.12
N TYR A 292 3.89 15.49 -1.17
CA TYR A 292 4.53 14.75 -0.08
C TYR A 292 3.90 15.15 1.25
N ARG A 293 3.54 14.13 2.04
CA ARG A 293 3.26 14.25 3.46
C ARG A 293 4.58 14.47 4.19
N ILE A 294 4.60 15.44 5.09
CA ILE A 294 5.76 15.78 5.91
C ILE A 294 5.47 15.29 7.33
N LEU A 295 6.12 14.21 7.74
CA LEU A 295 6.13 13.78 9.13
C LEU A 295 7.36 14.39 9.80
N ALA A 296 7.19 15.12 10.89
CA ALA A 296 8.30 15.64 11.70
C ALA A 296 8.50 14.73 12.90
N ARG A 297 9.74 14.28 13.13
CA ARG A 297 10.14 13.63 14.38
C ARG A 297 10.90 14.62 15.24
N PHE A 298 10.52 14.76 16.51
CA PHE A 298 11.14 15.62 17.50
C PHE A 298 11.79 14.72 18.57
N SER A 299 13.11 14.85 18.78
CA SER A 299 13.79 14.17 19.89
C SER A 299 13.41 14.77 21.26
N THR A 300 12.95 16.02 21.26
CA THR A 300 12.32 16.67 22.41
C THR A 300 11.13 17.48 21.90
N PRO A 301 9.90 16.95 21.94
CA PRO A 301 8.72 17.71 21.55
C PRO A 301 8.46 18.85 22.56
N PRO A 302 7.74 19.91 22.16
CA PRO A 302 7.40 20.98 23.08
C PRO A 302 6.51 20.48 24.21
N ALA A 303 6.67 21.07 25.40
CA ALA A 303 5.89 20.69 26.57
C ALA A 303 4.38 20.81 26.33
N SER A 304 3.61 19.81 26.74
CA SER A 304 2.16 19.81 26.57
C SER A 304 1.52 21.01 27.26
N GLY A 305 0.63 21.69 26.52
CA GLY A 305 0.03 22.95 26.97
C GLY A 305 0.83 24.23 26.68
N ALA A 306 2.01 24.16 26.06
CA ALA A 306 2.75 25.35 25.59
C ALA A 306 2.08 26.09 24.40
N GLY A 307 0.99 25.53 23.85
CA GLY A 307 0.22 26.12 22.76
C GLY A 307 0.96 26.16 21.42
N VAL A 308 1.98 25.31 21.25
CA VAL A 308 2.81 25.32 20.05
C VAL A 308 2.02 24.75 18.87
N ARG A 309 1.96 25.51 17.78
CA ARG A 309 1.40 25.08 16.50
C ARG A 309 2.40 25.30 15.39
N MET A 310 2.47 24.35 14.47
CA MET A 310 3.42 24.36 13.36
C MET A 310 2.71 24.11 12.02
N TYR A 311 3.23 24.70 10.94
CA TYR A 311 2.85 24.34 9.57
C TYR A 311 4.07 24.39 8.64
N PRO A 312 4.15 23.51 7.64
CA PRO A 312 5.20 23.54 6.65
C PRO A 312 4.84 24.52 5.52
N ALA A 313 5.84 25.18 4.95
CA ALA A 313 5.70 26.01 3.75
C ALA A 313 6.92 25.85 2.85
N ILE A 314 6.73 25.95 1.53
CA ILE A 314 7.81 25.95 0.55
C ILE A 314 7.82 27.28 -0.21
N GLY A 315 9.00 27.85 -0.41
CA GLY A 315 9.15 29.15 -1.04
C GLY A 315 10.56 29.47 -1.52
N VAL A 316 10.69 30.55 -2.28
CA VAL A 316 12.00 31.06 -2.72
C VAL A 316 12.50 32.09 -1.69
N PRO A 317 13.71 31.92 -1.13
CA PRO A 317 14.31 32.93 -0.26
C PRO A 317 14.77 34.15 -1.08
N ALA A 318 14.04 35.25 -0.99
CA ALA A 318 14.35 36.53 -1.64
C ALA A 318 14.76 37.57 -0.59
N ASN A 319 15.96 37.37 0.01
CA ASN A 319 16.50 38.13 1.14
C ASN A 319 16.09 39.63 1.15
N PRO A 320 15.32 40.11 2.16
CA PRO A 320 14.96 39.46 3.43
C PRO A 320 13.57 38.78 3.44
N VAL A 321 12.87 38.71 2.31
CA VAL A 321 11.48 38.23 2.22
C VAL A 321 11.42 36.82 1.64
N ILE A 322 10.66 35.92 2.27
CA ILE A 322 10.32 34.63 1.67
C ILE A 322 9.11 34.83 0.75
N THR A 323 9.24 34.42 -0.51
CA THR A 323 8.07 34.28 -1.38
C THR A 323 7.52 32.88 -1.21
N THR A 324 6.54 32.73 -0.32
CA THR A 324 5.82 31.47 -0.10
C THR A 324 5.07 31.09 -1.38
N LEU A 325 5.36 29.89 -1.89
CA LEU A 325 4.73 29.34 -3.10
C LEU A 325 3.61 28.35 -2.74
N ALA A 326 3.78 27.56 -1.67
CA ALA A 326 2.73 26.75 -1.08
C ALA A 326 2.92 26.64 0.45
N GLN A 327 1.82 26.43 1.19
CA GLN A 327 1.83 26.24 2.64
C GLN A 327 0.74 25.26 3.09
N GLY A 328 1.01 24.54 4.18
CA GLY A 328 0.08 23.62 4.82
C GLY A 328 -0.88 24.32 5.80
N GLY A 329 -1.67 23.51 6.50
CA GLY A 329 -2.47 23.97 7.65
C GLY A 329 -1.67 23.87 8.95
N GLU A 330 -2.08 24.63 9.98
CA GLU A 330 -1.51 24.50 11.32
C GLU A 330 -1.91 23.19 12.01
N VAL A 331 -0.92 22.50 12.57
CA VAL A 331 -1.05 21.31 13.42
C VAL A 331 -0.57 21.65 14.83
N SER A 332 -1.21 21.10 15.85
CA SER A 332 -0.79 21.27 17.25
C SER A 332 0.37 20.33 17.57
N LEU A 333 1.37 20.81 18.29
CA LEU A 333 2.46 19.98 18.83
C LEU A 333 2.16 19.70 20.30
N ASP A 334 1.42 18.63 20.57
CA ASP A 334 0.84 18.35 21.90
C ASP A 334 1.71 17.46 22.81
N GLY A 335 3.02 17.39 22.53
CA GLY A 335 4.00 16.58 23.25
C GLY A 335 4.35 15.23 22.59
N ASP A 336 3.85 14.98 21.38
CA ASP A 336 4.17 13.79 20.59
C ASP A 336 5.49 13.95 19.83
N GLU A 337 6.35 12.93 19.87
CA GLU A 337 7.61 12.90 19.12
C GLU A 337 7.39 12.82 17.60
N LEU A 338 6.40 12.08 17.09
CA LEU A 338 6.15 11.96 15.65
C LEU A 338 4.83 12.62 15.23
N VAL A 339 4.92 13.71 14.46
CA VAL A 339 3.77 14.56 14.09
C VAL A 339 3.60 14.68 12.58
N ASP A 340 2.39 14.42 12.09
CA ASP A 340 1.99 14.66 10.71
C ASP A 340 1.70 16.15 10.49
N LEU A 341 2.65 16.88 9.87
CA LEU A 341 2.52 18.31 9.56
C LEU A 341 1.65 18.57 8.31
N GLY A 342 1.03 17.54 7.74
CA GLY A 342 0.21 17.63 6.55
C GLY A 342 1.00 17.43 5.25
N VAL A 343 0.48 17.97 4.15
CA VAL A 343 0.93 17.63 2.79
C VAL A 343 1.24 18.89 1.99
N LEU A 344 2.36 18.89 1.25
CA LEU A 344 2.76 19.96 0.32
C LEU A 344 3.14 19.39 -1.06
N PRO A 345 2.88 20.13 -2.16
CA PRO A 345 3.50 19.84 -3.45
C PRO A 345 4.97 20.28 -3.43
N LEU A 346 5.88 19.37 -3.79
CA LEU A 346 7.32 19.63 -3.82
C LEU A 346 7.91 19.28 -5.20
N PRO A 347 8.46 20.26 -5.96
CA PRO A 347 8.21 21.70 -5.87
C PRO A 347 6.75 22.09 -6.16
N PRO A 348 6.31 23.29 -5.75
CA PRO A 348 4.96 23.79 -5.97
C PRO A 348 4.77 24.37 -7.38
N GLY A 349 4.18 23.57 -8.26
CA GLY A 349 3.70 24.00 -9.59
C GLY A 349 4.76 24.03 -10.69
N LEU A 350 4.28 24.05 -11.94
CA LEU A 350 5.01 23.86 -13.21
C LEU A 350 5.66 22.47 -13.36
N ASP A 351 5.29 21.76 -14.43
CA ASP A 351 5.99 20.55 -14.86
C ASP A 351 7.30 20.96 -15.54
N ASN A 352 8.40 21.04 -14.76
CA ASN A 352 9.73 21.36 -15.26
C ASN A 352 10.71 20.20 -15.03
N THR A 353 11.69 20.06 -15.93
CA THR A 353 12.75 19.05 -15.86
C THR A 353 13.98 19.50 -15.08
N THR A 354 13.99 20.76 -14.63
CA THR A 354 15.03 21.33 -13.76
C THR A 354 14.43 22.37 -12.84
N TYR A 355 14.93 22.45 -11.60
CA TYR A 355 14.53 23.48 -10.64
C TYR A 355 15.78 24.17 -10.06
N SER A 356 15.59 25.39 -9.55
CA SER A 356 16.56 26.02 -8.65
C SER A 356 16.21 25.65 -7.20
N ASP A 357 17.19 25.77 -6.30
CA ASP A 357 17.02 25.49 -4.87
C ASP A 357 15.85 26.29 -4.28
N MET A 358 15.07 25.64 -3.40
CA MET A 358 13.97 26.26 -2.66
C MET A 358 14.13 26.01 -1.16
N GLY A 359 13.57 26.91 -0.35
CA GLY A 359 13.48 26.71 1.09
C GLY A 359 12.23 25.92 1.46
N LEU A 360 12.39 24.86 2.26
CA LEU A 360 11.33 24.27 3.07
C LEU A 360 11.41 24.89 4.47
N PHE A 361 10.35 25.59 4.86
CA PHE A 361 10.25 26.34 6.09
C PHE A 361 9.22 25.67 7.01
N LEU A 362 9.55 25.50 8.29
CA LEU A 362 8.57 25.14 9.31
C LEU A 362 8.22 26.40 10.09
N HIS A 363 7.02 26.94 9.86
CA HIS A 363 6.53 28.09 10.60
C HIS A 363 5.87 27.65 11.90
N TYR A 364 6.03 28.43 12.98
CA TYR A 364 5.39 28.12 14.26
C TYR A 364 4.86 29.36 14.99
N ARG A 365 3.92 29.10 15.89
CA ARG A 365 3.47 30.02 16.94
C ARG A 365 3.38 29.29 18.27
N ALA A 366 3.44 30.02 19.38
CA ALA A 366 3.41 29.47 20.74
C ALA A 366 2.74 30.47 21.70
N ASP A 367 2.00 29.98 22.69
CA ASP A 367 1.27 30.83 23.65
C ASP A 367 2.11 31.18 24.89
N ALA A 368 3.22 30.46 25.14
CA ALA A 368 4.13 30.66 26.25
C ALA A 368 5.60 30.41 25.83
N ALA A 369 6.55 30.69 26.73
CA ALA A 369 7.97 30.34 26.56
C ALA A 369 8.16 28.81 26.49
N GLY A 370 9.20 28.35 25.79
CA GLY A 370 9.44 26.92 25.60
C GLY A 370 10.63 26.59 24.72
N SER A 371 10.73 25.30 24.40
CA SER A 371 11.76 24.72 23.53
C SER A 371 11.22 23.50 22.80
N MET A 372 11.79 23.18 21.63
CA MET A 372 11.61 21.90 20.95
C MET A 372 12.92 21.54 20.21
N SER A 373 13.22 20.25 20.12
CA SER A 373 14.35 19.71 19.35
C SER A 373 13.80 18.88 18.20
N LEU A 374 14.02 19.35 16.97
CA LEU A 374 13.64 18.63 15.76
C LEU A 374 14.77 17.65 15.41
N ASP A 375 14.38 16.40 15.21
CA ASP A 375 15.24 15.28 14.85
C ASP A 375 15.37 15.18 13.33
N PHE A 376 14.26 14.91 12.64
CA PHE A 376 14.22 14.85 11.18
C PHE A 376 12.84 15.19 10.61
N LEU A 377 12.80 15.48 9.30
CA LEU A 377 11.59 15.48 8.49
C LEU A 377 11.59 14.29 7.53
N HIS A 378 10.50 13.53 7.53
CA HIS A 378 10.27 12.43 6.60
C HIS A 378 9.31 12.84 5.49
N LEU A 379 9.74 12.72 4.23
CA LEU A 379 8.96 13.01 3.03
C LEU A 379 8.31 11.74 2.50
N SER A 380 7.02 11.56 2.81
CA SER A 380 6.23 10.41 2.36
C SER A 380 5.34 10.77 1.16
N PRO A 381 5.38 10.06 0.02
CA PRO A 381 4.51 10.34 -1.14
C PRO A 381 3.02 10.24 -0.77
N ALA A 382 2.29 11.34 -0.86
CA ALA A 382 0.92 11.43 -0.36
C ALA A 382 -0.09 10.57 -1.16
N HIS A 383 0.23 10.23 -2.42
CA HIS A 383 -0.57 9.31 -3.23
C HIS A 383 -0.41 7.83 -2.85
N SER A 384 0.61 7.49 -2.06
CA SER A 384 1.03 6.12 -1.76
C SER A 384 1.51 6.02 -0.31
N THR A 385 0.72 6.57 0.62
CA THR A 385 0.94 6.51 2.07
C THR A 385 -0.24 5.81 2.75
N LEU A 386 0.06 4.88 3.66
CA LEU A 386 -0.89 4.16 4.49
C LEU A 386 -0.54 4.32 5.96
N HIS A 387 -1.45 4.90 6.72
CA HIS A 387 -1.35 5.07 8.17
C HIS A 387 -2.19 4.01 8.88
N LEU A 388 -1.62 3.28 9.83
CA LEU A 388 -2.33 2.30 10.65
C LEU A 388 -2.38 2.81 12.09
N LYS A 389 -3.57 2.81 12.71
CA LYS A 389 -3.69 2.95 14.17
C LYS A 389 -3.98 1.62 14.83
N GLN A 390 -3.18 1.26 15.83
CA GLN A 390 -3.36 0.06 16.64
C GLN A 390 -4.31 0.31 17.82
N ASN A 391 -5.11 -0.70 18.15
CA ASN A 391 -6.08 -0.66 19.23
C ASN A 391 -5.59 -1.49 20.44
N GLY A 392 -4.58 -0.97 21.13
CA GLY A 392 -4.01 -1.58 22.33
C GLY A 392 -3.25 -2.88 22.05
N TYR A 393 -2.88 -3.57 23.15
CA TYR A 393 -1.85 -4.61 23.22
C TYR A 393 -0.44 -4.11 22.83
N TYR A 394 0.57 -4.64 23.50
CA TYR A 394 1.96 -4.50 23.07
C TYR A 394 2.33 -5.64 22.11
N LEU A 395 3.29 -5.38 21.22
CA LEU A 395 4.00 -6.41 20.46
C LEU A 395 5.18 -6.92 21.30
N VAL A 396 5.52 -8.19 21.14
CA VAL A 396 6.78 -8.79 21.60
C VAL A 396 7.59 -9.30 20.42
N ALA A 397 8.86 -9.65 20.68
CA ALA A 397 9.76 -10.20 19.67
C ALA A 397 9.10 -11.30 18.82
N ASN A 398 9.19 -11.16 17.49
CA ASN A 398 8.60 -12.01 16.44
C ASN A 398 7.10 -11.82 16.17
N ASP A 399 6.37 -10.97 16.88
CA ASP A 399 5.01 -10.59 16.47
C ASP A 399 5.03 -9.84 15.14
N LEU A 400 4.00 -10.05 14.30
CA LEU A 400 3.96 -9.49 12.94
C LEU A 400 2.88 -8.42 12.83
N MET A 401 3.26 -7.21 12.41
CA MET A 401 2.32 -6.28 11.79
C MET A 401 2.12 -6.70 10.33
N VAL A 402 0.86 -6.93 9.93
CA VAL A 402 0.51 -7.36 8.57
C VAL A 402 -0.46 -6.38 7.93
N VAL A 403 -0.04 -5.83 6.79
CA VAL A 403 -0.86 -5.09 5.84
C VAL A 403 -1.00 -5.94 4.60
N ASP A 404 -2.17 -6.52 4.35
CA ASP A 404 -2.42 -7.36 3.18
C ASP A 404 -3.34 -6.63 2.20
N GLY A 405 -2.76 -5.86 1.26
CA GLY A 405 -3.51 -5.17 0.21
C GLY A 405 -4.11 -6.11 -0.84
N ILE A 406 -3.59 -7.34 -0.95
CA ILE A 406 -4.10 -8.37 -1.85
C ILE A 406 -5.49 -8.83 -1.38
N ARG A 407 -5.61 -9.12 -0.08
CA ARG A 407 -6.85 -9.56 0.60
C ARG A 407 -7.67 -8.41 1.19
N ARG A 408 -7.08 -7.19 1.26
CA ARG A 408 -7.60 -5.96 1.90
C ARG A 408 -7.86 -6.14 3.40
N LEU A 409 -6.84 -6.62 4.11
CA LEU A 409 -6.88 -6.90 5.55
C LEU A 409 -5.68 -6.24 6.25
N SER A 410 -5.85 -5.82 7.50
CA SER A 410 -4.77 -5.36 8.36
C SER A 410 -4.92 -5.94 9.77
N TYR A 411 -3.87 -6.52 10.32
CA TYR A 411 -3.92 -7.23 11.60
C TYR A 411 -2.53 -7.34 12.24
N ILE A 412 -2.49 -7.57 13.56
CA ILE A 412 -1.31 -8.10 14.24
C ILE A 412 -1.43 -9.62 14.27
N ASP A 413 -0.36 -10.34 13.93
CA ASP A 413 -0.24 -11.80 14.07
C ASP A 413 0.71 -12.12 15.21
N PHE A 414 0.13 -12.27 16.40
CA PHE A 414 0.85 -12.52 17.65
C PHE A 414 1.41 -13.96 17.67
N LYS A 415 2.70 -14.09 17.96
CA LYS A 415 3.41 -15.37 18.10
C LYS A 415 3.53 -15.82 19.56
N SER A 416 3.31 -14.91 20.50
CA SER A 416 3.11 -15.18 21.93
C SER A 416 1.61 -15.05 22.30
N PRO A 417 1.13 -15.52 23.46
CA PRO A 417 -0.25 -15.28 23.90
C PRO A 417 -0.56 -13.77 24.04
N PRO A 418 -1.67 -13.26 23.48
CA PRO A 418 -2.75 -13.98 22.79
C PRO A 418 -2.40 -14.34 21.34
N THR A 419 -2.28 -15.63 21.02
CA THR A 419 -1.72 -16.07 19.72
C THR A 419 -2.68 -15.90 18.53
N GLY A 420 -2.11 -15.64 17.34
CA GLY A 420 -2.80 -15.65 16.04
C GLY A 420 -3.09 -14.26 15.49
N ALA A 421 -3.92 -14.20 14.43
CA ALA A 421 -4.28 -12.97 13.74
C ALA A 421 -5.42 -12.20 14.44
N TRP A 422 -5.13 -10.97 14.89
CA TRP A 422 -6.06 -10.08 15.59
C TRP A 422 -6.29 -8.79 14.78
N PRO A 423 -7.54 -8.45 14.41
CA PRO A 423 -7.87 -7.29 13.56
C PRO A 423 -7.89 -5.97 14.37
N ILE A 424 -6.78 -5.68 15.06
CA ILE A 424 -6.62 -4.49 15.91
C ILE A 424 -5.96 -3.30 15.19
N LEU A 425 -5.57 -3.46 13.92
CA LEU A 425 -5.03 -2.38 13.09
C LEU A 425 -6.14 -1.74 12.25
N ARG A 426 -6.30 -0.42 12.38
CA ARG A 426 -7.23 0.41 11.60
C ARG A 426 -6.47 1.19 10.52
N PRO A 427 -6.66 0.90 9.23
CA PRO A 427 -5.98 1.58 8.13
C PRO A 427 -6.67 2.90 7.74
N TYR A 428 -5.87 3.91 7.43
CA TYR A 428 -6.24 5.22 6.90
C TYR A 428 -5.34 5.54 5.69
N GLY A 429 -5.96 5.75 4.53
CA GLY A 429 -5.27 5.82 3.24
C GLY A 429 -5.78 4.77 2.26
N ASP A 430 -5.13 4.64 1.11
CA ASP A 430 -5.33 3.51 0.20
C ASP A 430 -4.25 2.44 0.43
N TRP A 431 -4.44 1.26 -0.15
CA TRP A 431 -3.45 0.19 -0.10
C TRP A 431 -2.23 0.54 -0.95
N LEU A 432 -1.08 -0.03 -0.60
CA LEU A 432 0.17 0.17 -1.34
C LEU A 432 0.19 -0.75 -2.56
N TYR A 433 0.67 -0.24 -3.70
CA TYR A 433 0.74 -0.96 -4.98
C TYR A 433 2.18 -0.96 -5.51
N VAL A 434 2.56 -2.02 -6.24
CA VAL A 434 3.78 -2.06 -7.06
C VAL A 434 3.43 -2.09 -8.54
N TRP A 435 4.21 -1.32 -9.32
CA TRP A 435 4.10 -1.18 -10.76
C TRP A 435 5.19 -2.00 -11.47
N PRO A 436 4.84 -2.94 -12.38
CA PRO A 436 5.84 -3.71 -13.12
C PRO A 436 6.79 -2.81 -13.92
N GLY A 437 8.11 -2.96 -13.72
CA GLY A 437 9.13 -2.18 -14.41
C GLY A 437 9.55 -0.86 -13.74
N GLU A 438 8.85 -0.39 -12.70
CA GLU A 438 9.22 0.80 -11.92
C GLU A 438 9.98 0.40 -10.64
N ASP A 439 11.07 1.08 -10.29
CA ASP A 439 11.74 0.89 -9.00
C ASP A 439 10.93 1.58 -7.88
N HIS A 440 10.83 0.96 -6.70
CA HIS A 440 10.07 1.52 -5.57
C HIS A 440 10.89 1.56 -4.29
N ARG A 441 10.59 2.52 -3.41
CA ARG A 441 11.11 2.59 -2.03
C ARG A 441 9.96 2.52 -1.03
N LEU A 442 9.91 1.46 -0.24
CA LEU A 442 9.01 1.33 0.90
C LEU A 442 9.69 1.90 2.15
N THR A 443 9.01 2.78 2.86
CA THR A 443 9.41 3.33 4.17
C THR A 443 8.45 2.84 5.26
N LEU A 444 8.93 2.73 6.49
CA LEU A 444 8.08 2.56 7.68
C LEU A 444 8.63 3.40 8.84
N LEU A 445 7.74 4.15 9.48
CA LEU A 445 7.95 4.74 10.81
C LEU A 445 6.90 4.22 11.79
N VAL A 446 7.25 4.16 13.08
CA VAL A 446 6.41 3.64 14.16
C VAL A 446 6.45 4.61 15.35
N ALA A 447 5.29 4.84 15.97
CA ALA A 447 5.17 5.55 17.24
C ALA A 447 4.62 4.64 18.35
N GLU A 448 5.04 4.92 19.58
CA GLU A 448 4.67 4.23 20.82
C GLU A 448 4.06 5.25 21.79
N GLY A 449 2.74 5.44 21.68
CA GLY A 449 2.06 6.51 22.42
C GLY A 449 2.48 7.88 21.89
N SER A 450 3.17 8.65 22.72
CA SER A 450 3.73 9.96 22.36
C SER A 450 5.22 9.90 21.99
N THR A 451 5.85 8.72 21.92
CA THR A 451 7.27 8.58 21.58
C THR A 451 7.47 7.95 20.20
N ALA A 452 8.67 8.12 19.63
CA ALA A 452 9.09 7.49 18.38
C ALA A 452 10.58 7.13 18.48
N ALA A 453 10.86 6.07 19.26
CA ALA A 453 12.23 5.64 19.54
C ALA A 453 12.99 5.22 18.27
N ILE A 454 14.17 5.79 18.07
CA ILE A 454 15.02 5.59 16.87
C ILE A 454 15.58 4.17 16.76
N ASP A 455 15.97 3.55 17.88
CA ASP A 455 16.56 2.20 17.96
C ASP A 455 15.55 1.07 17.69
N LEU A 456 14.27 1.41 17.49
CA LEU A 456 13.24 0.43 17.19
C LEU A 456 13.51 -0.22 15.83
N THR A 457 13.61 -1.55 15.82
CA THR A 457 13.84 -2.33 14.60
C THR A 457 12.66 -3.20 14.23
N MET A 458 12.42 -3.28 12.91
CA MET A 458 11.43 -4.13 12.27
C MET A 458 12.10 -4.88 11.12
N LYS A 459 11.74 -6.15 10.91
CA LYS A 459 12.16 -6.93 9.73
C LYS A 459 11.02 -7.01 8.73
N ILE A 460 11.20 -6.37 7.58
CA ILE A 460 10.19 -6.22 6.53
C ILE A 460 10.31 -7.36 5.50
N GLN A 461 9.17 -7.95 5.15
CA GLN A 461 8.97 -8.79 3.98
C GLN A 461 7.82 -8.22 3.16
N VAL A 462 7.93 -8.24 1.83
CA VAL A 462 6.89 -7.76 0.93
C VAL A 462 6.51 -8.87 -0.05
N TYR A 463 5.21 -9.12 -0.17
CA TYR A 463 4.64 -10.12 -1.08
C TYR A 463 3.68 -9.47 -2.06
N TYR A 464 3.53 -10.07 -3.23
CA TYR A 464 2.59 -9.63 -4.27
C TYR A 464 2.09 -10.83 -5.10
N ARG A 465 1.14 -10.58 -6.00
CA ARG A 465 0.68 -11.55 -7.00
C ARG A 465 0.65 -10.90 -8.37
N PRO A 466 1.57 -11.22 -9.30
CA PRO A 466 1.57 -10.66 -10.65
C PRO A 466 0.17 -10.60 -11.27
N ARG A 467 -0.21 -9.45 -11.84
CA ARG A 467 -1.53 -9.23 -12.45
C ARG A 467 -1.44 -8.98 -13.96
N ARG A 468 -2.38 -9.56 -14.73
CA ARG A 468 -2.57 -9.28 -16.17
C ARG A 468 -4.05 -9.18 -16.56
N LEU A 469 -4.36 -8.43 -17.63
CA LEU A 469 -5.75 -8.21 -18.12
C LEU A 469 -6.33 -9.46 -18.80
N THR A 470 -5.48 -10.22 -19.48
CA THR A 470 -5.80 -11.50 -20.13
C THR A 470 -4.72 -12.53 -19.84
N VAL A 471 -5.11 -13.80 -19.91
CA VAL A 471 -4.21 -14.97 -19.88
C VAL A 471 -3.85 -15.36 -21.31
#